data_AF-A0AAW5EJH1-F1
#
_entry.id   AF-A0AAW5EJH1-F1
#
_cell.length_a   1.000
_cell.length_b   1.000
_cell.length_c   1.000
_cell.angle_alpha   90.00
_cell.angle_beta   90.00
_cell.angle_gamma   90.00
#
_symmetry.space_group_name_H-M   'P 1'
#
loop_
_entity.id
_entity.type
_entity.pdbx_description
1 polymer ?
#
loop_
_entity_poly.entity_id
_entity_poly.type
_entity_poly.pdbx_seq_one_letter_code
_entity_poly.pdbx_strand_id
1 'polypeptide(L)'
;MKIIFLVLLSICTLFSFELALNTGRENNQAFAVLHASNDLDFTCQKIVIEDKIHFECEIMGVVDNKLSDQSFTAFDLKFIKEPQKIKMIILPKMSARMFDLSQNIYADKELNSSSMHKSKSFTFI
;
A
#
# COMPACT_ATOMS: atom_id res chain seq x y z
N MET A 1 12.41 -34.44 16.31
CA MET A 1 11.14 -33.74 16.65
C MET A 1 11.31 -32.23 16.88
N LYS A 2 12.33 -31.75 17.60
CA LYS A 2 12.57 -30.29 17.81
C LYS A 2 12.72 -29.47 16.51
N ILE A 3 13.40 -30.02 15.49
CA ILE A 3 13.64 -29.31 14.22
C ILE A 3 12.36 -29.17 13.39
N ILE A 4 11.50 -30.19 13.39
CA ILE A 4 10.21 -30.17 12.67
C ILE A 4 9.27 -29.11 13.25
N PHE A 5 9.29 -28.94 14.57
CA PHE A 5 8.52 -27.90 15.26
C PHE A 5 9.00 -26.48 14.88
N LEU A 6 10.32 -26.30 14.74
CA LEU A 6 10.93 -25.04 14.31
C LEU A 6 10.58 -24.68 12.86
N VAL A 7 10.54 -25.69 11.97
CA VAL A 7 10.09 -25.52 10.58
C VAL A 7 8.59 -25.19 10.53
N LEU A 8 7.75 -25.83 11.36
CA LEU A 8 6.32 -25.47 11.44
C LEU A 8 6.11 -24.02 11.92
N LEU A 9 6.89 -23.55 12.90
CA LEU A 9 6.77 -22.18 13.42
C LEU A 9 7.11 -21.11 12.37
N SER A 10 8.04 -21.39 11.46
CA SER A 10 8.39 -20.45 10.39
C SER A 10 7.28 -20.23 9.34
N ILE A 11 6.33 -21.17 9.22
CA ILE A 11 5.23 -21.07 8.25
C ILE A 11 4.08 -20.20 8.80
N CYS A 12 3.98 -20.04 10.12
CA CYS A 12 2.86 -19.36 10.76
C CYS A 12 2.97 -17.81 10.81
N THR A 13 4.08 -17.21 10.38
CA THR A 13 4.36 -15.78 10.64
C THR A 13 4.32 -14.88 9.40
N LEU A 14 3.78 -15.32 8.26
CA LEU A 14 3.94 -14.60 6.99
C LEU A 14 2.70 -13.85 6.50
N PHE A 15 1.62 -13.80 7.27
CA PHE A 15 0.41 -13.10 6.83
C PHE A 15 0.34 -11.69 7.41
N SER A 16 0.80 -10.69 6.66
CA SER A 16 0.79 -9.30 7.14
C SER A 16 0.63 -8.28 6.02
N PHE A 17 -0.09 -7.21 6.36
CA PHE A 17 -0.08 -6.00 5.57
C PHE A 17 1.25 -5.27 5.80
N GLU A 18 1.94 -4.95 4.72
CA GLU A 18 3.26 -4.33 4.74
C GLU A 18 3.23 -2.97 4.04
N LEU A 19 3.97 -2.02 4.63
CA LEU A 19 4.28 -0.72 4.05
C LEU A 19 5.78 -0.54 4.00
N ALA A 20 6.32 -0.30 2.80
CA ALA A 20 7.73 -0.01 2.60
C ALA A 20 7.88 1.35 1.92
N LEU A 21 8.56 2.28 2.60
CA LEU A 21 8.85 3.62 2.06
C LEU A 21 10.33 3.71 1.67
N ASN A 22 10.59 3.80 0.38
CA ASN A 22 11.91 4.08 -0.18
C ASN A 22 12.02 5.55 -0.53
N THR A 23 13.17 6.16 -0.28
CA THR A 23 13.46 7.54 -0.70
C THR A 23 14.79 7.59 -1.44
N GLY A 24 14.91 8.52 -2.37
CA GLY A 24 16.08 8.62 -3.22
C GLY A 24 16.21 9.98 -3.89
N ARG A 25 17.24 10.11 -4.73
CA ARG A 25 17.43 11.28 -5.58
C ARG A 25 17.82 10.84 -6.98
N GLU A 26 17.20 11.44 -7.99
CA GLU A 26 17.54 11.26 -9.40
C GLU A 26 17.72 12.65 -10.01
N ASN A 27 18.81 12.88 -10.75
CA ASN A 27 19.13 14.21 -11.33
C ASN A 27 19.02 15.36 -10.31
N ASN A 28 19.48 15.11 -9.08
CA ASN A 28 19.41 16.04 -7.93
C ASN A 28 17.99 16.35 -7.41
N GLN A 29 16.95 15.76 -7.97
CA GLN A 29 15.57 15.86 -7.51
C GLN A 29 15.26 14.72 -6.52
N ALA A 30 14.66 15.03 -5.38
CA ALA A 30 14.23 14.03 -4.41
C ALA A 30 12.96 13.33 -4.86
N PHE A 31 12.89 12.02 -4.66
CA PHE A 31 11.69 11.22 -4.91
C PHE A 31 11.45 10.25 -3.75
N ALA A 32 10.23 9.75 -3.65
CA ALA A 32 9.86 8.71 -2.72
C ALA A 32 8.99 7.68 -3.43
N VAL A 33 9.10 6.42 -3.00
CA VAL A 33 8.30 5.31 -3.49
C VAL A 33 7.71 4.61 -2.28
N LEU A 34 6.40 4.70 -2.13
CA LEU A 34 5.66 3.97 -1.10
C LEU A 34 5.06 2.72 -1.71
N HIS A 35 5.43 1.55 -1.18
CA HIS A 35 4.82 0.28 -1.52
C HIS A 35 3.84 -0.12 -0.42
N ALA A 36 2.65 -0.55 -0.83
CA ALA A 36 1.67 -1.19 0.04
C ALA A 36 1.43 -2.61 -0.49
N SER A 37 1.59 -3.62 0.36
CA SER A 37 1.42 -5.02 -0.01
C SER A 37 0.64 -5.80 1.04
N ASN A 38 -0.07 -6.82 0.58
CA ASN A 38 -0.87 -7.70 1.42
C ASN A 38 -0.98 -9.08 0.78
N ASP A 39 -1.16 -10.12 1.59
CA ASP A 39 -1.34 -11.48 1.05
C ASP A 39 -2.68 -11.67 0.34
N LEU A 40 -3.69 -10.95 0.82
CA LEU A 40 -5.03 -10.89 0.24
C LEU A 40 -5.21 -9.61 -0.54
N ASP A 41 -6.01 -9.68 -1.60
CA ASP A 41 -6.34 -8.50 -2.37
C ASP A 41 -7.00 -7.42 -1.51
N PHE A 42 -6.57 -6.19 -1.70
CA PHE A 42 -7.17 -4.99 -1.14
C PHE A 42 -7.43 -3.99 -2.25
N THR A 43 -8.25 -2.99 -1.97
CA THR A 43 -8.57 -1.96 -2.96
C THR A 43 -7.83 -0.69 -2.65
N CYS A 44 -7.37 0.00 -3.69
CA CYS A 44 -6.92 1.39 -3.59
C CYS A 44 -7.57 2.21 -4.70
N GLN A 45 -7.90 3.46 -4.38
CA GLN A 45 -8.51 4.41 -5.30
C GLN A 45 -7.86 5.78 -5.18
N LYS A 46 -7.74 6.47 -6.31
CA LYS A 46 -7.34 7.87 -6.37
C LYS A 46 -8.56 8.76 -6.20
N ILE A 47 -8.50 9.67 -5.24
CA ILE A 47 -9.51 10.70 -5.01
C ILE A 47 -8.94 12.06 -5.43
N VAL A 48 -9.77 12.87 -6.08
CA VAL A 48 -9.43 14.23 -6.51
C VAL A 48 -10.49 15.18 -5.97
N ILE A 49 -10.11 16.11 -5.09
CA ILE A 49 -11.00 17.12 -4.52
C ILE A 49 -10.27 18.47 -4.63
N GLU A 50 -10.86 19.44 -5.34
CA GLU A 50 -10.31 20.80 -5.46
C GLU A 50 -8.82 20.79 -5.90
N ASP A 51 -8.51 20.02 -6.94
CA ASP A 51 -7.16 19.78 -7.48
C ASP A 51 -6.15 19.13 -6.52
N LYS A 52 -6.56 18.77 -5.30
CA LYS A 52 -5.75 17.96 -4.38
C LYS A 52 -6.04 16.49 -4.61
N ILE A 53 -4.95 15.73 -4.70
CA ILE A 53 -4.99 14.28 -4.84
C ILE A 53 -4.71 13.61 -3.51
N HIS A 54 -5.48 12.58 -3.18
CA HIS A 54 -5.14 11.61 -2.14
C HIS A 54 -5.51 10.21 -2.59
N PHE A 55 -4.96 9.21 -1.91
CA PHE A 55 -5.28 7.82 -2.18
C PHE A 55 -5.94 7.20 -0.96
N GLU A 56 -6.95 6.38 -1.19
CA GLU A 56 -7.65 5.65 -0.14
C GLU A 56 -7.53 4.16 -0.43
N CYS A 57 -7.03 3.41 0.55
CA CYS A 57 -6.93 1.97 0.47
C CYS A 57 -7.80 1.31 1.54
N GLU A 58 -8.56 0.28 1.15
CA GLU A 58 -9.40 -0.51 2.05
C GLU A 58 -8.81 -1.90 2.23
N ILE A 59 -8.24 -2.16 3.40
CA ILE A 59 -7.61 -3.42 3.76
C ILE A 59 -8.59 -4.20 4.62
N MET A 60 -9.00 -5.39 4.16
CA MET A 60 -9.90 -6.26 4.92
C MET A 60 -9.21 -6.82 6.16
N GLY A 61 -9.90 -6.79 7.29
CA GLY A 61 -9.38 -7.29 8.56
C GLY A 61 -9.49 -6.27 9.68
N VAL A 62 -9.26 -6.75 10.90
CA VAL A 62 -9.32 -5.95 12.12
C VAL A 62 -7.96 -6.06 12.80
N VAL A 63 -7.41 -4.91 13.18
CA VAL A 63 -6.21 -4.85 14.03
C VAL A 63 -6.67 -4.44 15.42
N ASP A 64 -6.31 -5.24 16.44
CA ASP A 64 -6.68 -4.95 17.83
C ASP A 64 -5.96 -3.71 18.36
N ASN A 65 -4.75 -3.47 17.88
CA ASN A 65 -3.94 -2.30 18.22
C ASN A 65 -4.40 -1.05 17.47
N LYS A 66 -4.23 0.10 18.11
CA LYS A 66 -4.41 1.39 17.45
C LYS A 66 -3.27 1.58 16.45
N LEU A 67 -3.61 1.75 15.17
CA LEU A 67 -2.67 2.21 14.15
C LEU A 67 -2.42 3.70 14.34
N SER A 68 -1.16 4.10 14.40
CA SER A 68 -0.76 5.50 14.52
C SER A 68 -0.53 6.10 13.14
N ASP A 69 -1.10 7.28 12.93
CA ASP A 69 -0.79 8.11 11.77
C ASP A 69 0.74 8.34 11.67
N GLN A 70 1.26 8.36 10.45
CA GLN A 70 2.68 8.54 10.18
C GLN A 70 2.87 9.74 9.27
N SER A 71 3.91 10.54 9.52
CA SER A 71 4.27 11.68 8.69
C SER A 71 5.69 11.53 8.18
N PHE A 72 5.85 11.45 6.86
CA PHE A 72 7.12 11.35 6.16
C PHE A 72 7.35 12.58 5.28
N THR A 73 8.54 12.72 4.71
CA THR A 73 8.88 13.88 3.85
C THR A 73 7.98 13.99 2.62
N ALA A 74 7.60 12.87 1.99
CA ALA A 74 6.82 12.85 0.76
C ALA A 74 5.34 12.46 0.94
N PHE A 75 4.99 11.81 2.05
CA PHE A 75 3.63 11.29 2.31
C PHE A 75 3.23 11.48 3.77
N ASP A 76 1.98 11.81 4.02
CA ASP A 76 1.32 11.54 5.31
C ASP A 76 0.40 10.34 5.17
N LEU A 77 0.45 9.42 6.13
CA LEU A 77 -0.40 8.25 6.21
C LEU A 77 -1.35 8.40 7.40
N LYS A 78 -2.65 8.25 7.15
CA LYS A 78 -3.67 8.19 8.19
C LYS A 78 -4.37 6.85 8.18
N PHE A 79 -4.69 6.34 9.37
CA PHE A 79 -5.36 5.05 9.51
C PHE A 79 -6.68 5.21 10.25
N ILE A 80 -7.77 4.79 9.62
CA ILE A 80 -9.10 4.75 10.21
C ILE A 80 -9.49 3.29 10.40
N LYS A 81 -9.73 2.90 11.65
CA LYS A 81 -10.25 1.57 11.99
C LYS A 81 -11.76 1.56 11.78
N GLU A 82 -12.23 0.63 10.96
CA GLU A 82 -13.65 0.33 10.77
C GLU A 82 -13.96 -1.10 11.27
N PRO A 83 -15.24 -1.48 11.45
CA PRO A 83 -15.59 -2.77 12.08
C PRO A 83 -15.01 -4.02 11.40
N GLN A 84 -14.77 -3.99 10.08
CA GLN A 84 -14.30 -5.15 9.30
C GLN A 84 -13.12 -4.84 8.38
N LYS A 85 -12.64 -3.59 8.41
CA LYS A 85 -11.59 -3.12 7.51
C LYS A 85 -10.80 -1.99 8.15
N ILE A 86 -9.63 -1.75 7.59
CA ILE A 86 -8.79 -0.60 7.87
C ILE A 86 -8.79 0.27 6.62
N LYS A 87 -9.16 1.53 6.78
CA LYS A 87 -9.04 2.53 5.74
C LYS A 87 -7.73 3.29 5.93
N MET A 88 -6.80 3.12 5.00
CA MET A 88 -5.54 3.88 4.94
C MET A 88 -5.70 5.04 3.96
N ILE A 89 -5.44 6.25 4.41
CA ILE A 89 -5.46 7.47 3.60
C ILE A 89 -4.01 7.91 3.39
N ILE A 90 -3.60 8.02 2.14
CA ILE A 90 -2.26 8.47 1.73
C ILE A 90 -2.40 9.88 1.16
N LEU A 91 -1.78 10.86 1.84
CA LEU A 91 -1.74 12.25 1.45
C LEU A 91 -0.35 12.57 0.88
N PRO A 92 -0.18 12.66 -0.44
CA PRO A 92 1.10 13.03 -1.03
C PRO A 92 1.40 14.53 -0.80
N LYS A 93 2.65 14.84 -0.47
CA LYS A 93 3.16 16.22 -0.28
C LYS A 93 3.75 16.81 -1.57
N MET A 94 3.77 16.02 -2.64
CA MET A 94 4.22 16.37 -3.98
C MET A 94 3.32 15.68 -5.02
N SER A 95 3.53 15.94 -6.31
CA SER A 95 2.78 15.24 -7.36
C SER A 95 3.03 13.74 -7.25
N ALA A 96 1.97 12.94 -7.20
CA ALA A 96 2.06 11.50 -7.01
C ALA A 96 1.15 10.74 -7.97
N ARG A 97 1.55 9.53 -8.32
CA ARG A 97 0.79 8.56 -9.13
C ARG A 97 0.68 7.25 -8.37
N MET A 98 -0.43 6.54 -8.60
CA MET A 98 -0.68 5.21 -8.06
C MET A 98 -0.59 4.20 -9.19
N PHE A 99 0.09 3.08 -8.92
CA PHE A 99 0.24 1.96 -9.84
C PHE A 99 -0.18 0.67 -9.15
N ASP A 100 -0.99 -0.12 -9.86
CA ASP A 100 -1.31 -1.50 -9.50
C ASP A 100 -0.22 -2.42 -10.08
N LEU A 101 0.60 -3.03 -9.21
CA LEU A 101 1.70 -3.89 -9.63
C LEU A 101 1.28 -5.34 -9.90
N SER A 102 0.01 -5.70 -9.71
CA SER A 102 -0.48 -7.02 -10.12
C SER A 102 -0.57 -7.16 -11.65
N GLN A 103 -0.56 -6.04 -12.37
CA GLN A 103 -0.62 -6.06 -13.82
C GLN A 103 0.73 -6.44 -14.41
N ASN A 104 0.75 -7.45 -15.29
CA ASN A 104 1.96 -7.86 -15.97
C ASN A 104 2.19 -6.96 -17.19
N ILE A 105 3.02 -5.94 -17.00
CA ILE A 105 3.32 -4.92 -18.03
C ILE A 105 3.96 -5.47 -19.32
N TYR A 106 4.42 -6.72 -19.33
CA TYR A 106 5.00 -7.37 -20.51
C TYR A 106 4.00 -8.28 -21.24
N ALA A 107 2.99 -8.80 -20.53
CA ALA A 107 2.01 -9.73 -21.08
C ALA A 107 0.67 -9.06 -21.40
N ASP A 108 0.31 -8.01 -20.66
CA ASP A 108 -0.98 -7.35 -20.78
C ASP A 108 -0.94 -6.28 -21.87
N LYS A 109 -1.79 -6.43 -22.88
CA LYS A 109 -1.84 -5.54 -24.06
C LYS A 109 -2.31 -4.13 -23.76
N GLU A 110 -3.06 -3.93 -22.67
CA GLU A 110 -3.66 -2.64 -22.30
C GLU A 110 -3.53 -2.42 -20.80
N LEU A 111 -3.07 -1.24 -20.38
CA LEU A 111 -3.03 -0.85 -18.97
C LEU A 111 -4.46 -0.69 -18.45
N ASN A 112 -4.77 -1.31 -17.31
CA ASN A 112 -6.12 -1.25 -16.74
C ASN A 112 -6.38 0.19 -16.26
N SER A 113 -7.35 0.89 -16.88
CA SER A 113 -7.67 2.29 -16.60
C SER A 113 -8.74 2.48 -15.51
N SER A 114 -9.09 1.42 -14.78
CA SER A 114 -10.08 1.48 -13.70
C SER A 114 -9.66 2.45 -12.60
N SER A 115 -10.56 3.25 -12.05
CA SER A 115 -10.26 4.13 -10.90
C SER A 115 -10.19 3.38 -9.56
N MET A 116 -10.78 2.18 -9.51
CA MET A 116 -10.76 1.27 -8.37
C MET A 116 -10.03 0.01 -8.79
N HIS A 117 -8.84 -0.18 -8.22
CA HIS A 117 -8.02 -1.34 -8.48
C HIS A 117 -8.09 -2.28 -7.29
N LYS A 118 -8.17 -3.57 -7.57
CA LYS A 118 -8.12 -4.63 -6.56
C LYS A 118 -6.87 -5.46 -6.81
N SER A 119 -5.95 -5.44 -5.86
CA SER A 119 -4.62 -6.02 -6.04
C SER A 119 -4.01 -6.41 -4.70
N LYS A 120 -2.96 -7.22 -4.76
CA LYS A 120 -2.11 -7.54 -3.62
C LYS A 120 -0.99 -6.54 -3.40
N SER A 121 -0.72 -5.66 -4.37
CA SER A 121 0.36 -4.69 -4.29
C SER A 121 0.06 -3.41 -5.06
N PHE A 122 0.27 -2.28 -4.38
CA PHE A 122 0.20 -0.95 -4.95
C PHE A 122 1.50 -0.20 -4.70
N THR A 123 1.87 0.65 -5.65
CA THR A 123 3.01 1.55 -5.51
C THR A 123 2.59 2.99 -5.78
N PHE A 124 3.06 3.90 -4.93
CA PHE A 124 2.83 5.34 -5.01
C PHE A 124 4.17 6.04 -5.20
N ILE A 125 4.30 6.83 -6.27
CA ILE A 125 5.50 7.57 -6.66
C ILE A 125 5.16 9.03 -6.86
#